data_AF-A0A8H5DP05-F1
#
_entry.id   AF-A0A8H5DP05-F1
#
_cell.length_a   1.000
_cell.length_b   1.000
_cell.length_c   1.000
_cell.angle_alpha   90.00
_cell.angle_beta   90.00
_cell.angle_gamma   90.00
#
_symmetry.space_group_name_H-M   'P 1'
#
loop_
_entity.id
_entity.type
_entity.pdbx_description
1 polymer ?
#
loop_
_entity_poly.entity_id
_entity_poly.type
_entity_poly.pdbx_seq_one_letter_code
_entity_poly.pdbx_strand_id
1 'polypeptide(L)'
;MGDRSARVRYQDIITPSAPLQCGLPQGSPVSPILFLLYTEPIYRLGNPQGHFGYADDTALLSIGDTVDETTAMASSSVDEM
;
A
#
# COMPACT_ATOMS: atom_id res chain seq x y z
N MET A 1 -4.08 -5.16 -25.23
CA MET A 1 -3.79 -4.29 -24.07
C MET A 1 -3.53 -2.92 -24.68
N GLY A 2 -4.45 -1.96 -24.55
CA GLY A 2 -4.29 -0.65 -25.20
C GLY A 2 -3.14 0.15 -24.58
N ASP A 3 -2.56 1.06 -25.36
CA ASP A 3 -1.48 1.97 -24.94
C ASP A 3 -1.97 2.86 -23.79
N ARG A 4 -1.78 2.40 -22.55
CA ARG A 4 -2.10 3.17 -21.34
C ARG A 4 -1.15 4.36 -21.26
N SER A 5 -1.67 5.51 -20.88
CA SER A 5 -0.85 6.70 -20.64
C SER A 5 -1.33 7.45 -19.40
N ALA A 6 -0.43 8.22 -18.80
CA ALA A 6 -0.73 9.09 -17.67
C ALA A 6 -0.07 10.46 -17.87
N ARG A 7 -0.56 11.45 -17.13
CA ARG A 7 0.04 12.78 -17.00
C ARG A 7 -0.20 13.29 -15.59
N VAL A 8 0.68 14.16 -15.12
CA VAL A 8 0.60 14.73 -13.78
C VAL A 8 0.06 16.15 -13.88
N ARG A 9 -0.84 16.51 -12.97
CA ARG A 9 -1.28 17.90 -12.76
C ARG A 9 -0.79 18.36 -11.40
N TYR A 10 -0.12 19.51 -11.38
CA TYR A 10 0.19 20.25 -10.16
C TYR A 10 -0.25 21.69 -10.33
N GLN A 11 -1.27 22.10 -9.57
CA GLN A 11 -1.94 23.39 -9.75
C GLN A 11 -2.37 23.58 -11.22
N ASP A 12 -1.82 24.60 -11.87
CA ASP A 12 -2.18 25.02 -13.23
C ASP A 12 -1.30 24.33 -14.29
N ILE A 13 -0.28 23.58 -13.88
CA ILE A 13 0.68 22.93 -14.76
C ILE A 13 0.26 21.47 -14.99
N ILE A 14 0.25 21.08 -16.27
CA ILE A 14 -0.05 19.71 -16.70
C ILE A 14 1.10 19.20 -17.57
N THR A 15 1.65 18.03 -17.24
CA THR A 15 2.69 17.41 -18.06
C THR A 15 2.12 16.87 -19.38
N PRO A 16 2.95 16.70 -20.43
CA PRO A 16 2.57 15.88 -21.57
C PRO A 16 2.17 14.47 -21.13
N SER A 17 1.34 13.81 -21.94
CA SER A 17 1.00 12.41 -21.72
C SER A 17 2.23 11.53 -21.96
N ALA A 18 2.50 10.62 -21.03
CA ALA A 18 3.57 9.63 -21.14
C ALA A 18 2.99 8.21 -21.05
N PRO A 19 3.56 7.22 -21.76
CA PRO A 19 3.06 5.85 -21.72
C PRO A 19 3.31 5.20 -20.36
N LEU A 20 2.33 4.47 -19.84
CA LEU A 20 2.37 3.78 -18.56
C LEU A 20 2.86 2.34 -18.74
N GLN A 21 4.16 2.13 -18.55
CA GLN A 21 4.84 0.85 -18.79
C GLN A 21 4.63 -0.19 -17.69
N CYS A 22 4.21 0.22 -16.50
CA CYS A 22 4.07 -0.65 -15.33
C CYS A 22 2.75 -0.40 -14.58
N GLY A 23 2.53 -1.16 -13.51
CA GLY A 23 1.36 -1.04 -12.66
C GLY A 23 0.10 -1.68 -13.25
N LEU A 24 -0.90 -1.84 -12.40
CA LEU A 24 -2.16 -2.49 -12.73
C LEU A 24 -3.16 -1.47 -13.30
N PRO A 25 -3.92 -1.81 -14.36
CA PRO A 25 -4.91 -0.90 -14.93
C PRO A 25 -6.09 -0.66 -13.98
N GLN A 26 -6.34 0.61 -13.63
CA GLN A 26 -7.56 0.98 -12.92
C GLN A 26 -8.81 0.63 -13.75
N GLY A 27 -9.86 0.15 -13.09
CA GLY A 27 -11.09 -0.32 -13.73
C GLY A 27 -11.04 -1.73 -14.30
N SER A 28 -9.89 -2.41 -14.28
CA SER A 28 -9.81 -3.83 -14.59
C SER A 28 -10.35 -4.68 -13.43
N PRO A 29 -11.26 -5.63 -13.68
CA PRO A 29 -11.79 -6.52 -12.62
C PRO A 29 -10.71 -7.38 -11.94
N VAL A 30 -9.58 -7.64 -12.60
CA VAL A 30 -8.50 -8.50 -12.08
C VAL A 30 -7.45 -7.69 -11.30
N SER A 31 -7.40 -6.38 -11.49
CA SER A 31 -6.38 -5.54 -10.85
C SER A 31 -6.44 -5.53 -9.33
N PRO A 32 -7.61 -5.49 -8.66
CA PRO A 32 -7.67 -5.56 -7.20
C PRO A 32 -7.01 -6.81 -6.61
N ILE A 33 -7.26 -8.00 -7.16
CA ILE A 33 -6.68 -9.24 -6.62
C ILE A 33 -5.17 -9.32 -6.88
N LEU A 34 -4.70 -8.85 -8.04
CA LEU A 34 -3.26 -8.80 -8.33
C LEU A 34 -2.53 -7.82 -7.41
N PHE A 35 -3.17 -6.71 -7.05
CA PHE A 35 -2.61 -5.76 -6.09
C PHE A 35 -2.48 -6.41 -4.70
N LEU A 36 -3.55 -7.03 -4.20
CA LEU A 36 -3.54 -7.70 -2.90
C LEU A 36 -2.50 -8.82 -2.83
N LEU A 37 -2.36 -9.65 -3.88
CA LEU A 37 -1.33 -10.69 -3.93
C LEU A 37 0.09 -10.12 -3.98
N TYR A 38 0.27 -8.96 -4.60
CA TYR A 38 1.56 -8.29 -4.68
C TYR A 38 1.98 -7.69 -3.34
N THR A 39 1.04 -7.14 -2.56
CA THR A 39 1.29 -6.55 -1.23
C THR A 39 1.23 -7.56 -0.09
N GLU A 40 0.62 -8.74 -0.30
CA GLU A 40 0.46 -9.78 0.71
C GLU A 40 1.72 -10.12 1.52
N PRO A 41 2.92 -10.23 0.90
CA PRO A 41 4.14 -10.54 1.65
C PRO A 41 4.49 -9.51 2.74
N ILE A 42 4.07 -8.25 2.60
CA ILE A 42 4.31 -7.19 3.59
C ILE A 42 3.62 -7.54 4.91
N TYR A 43 2.41 -8.11 4.86
CA TYR A 43 1.65 -8.50 6.04
C TYR A 43 2.22 -9.74 6.75
N ARG A 44 3.20 -10.43 6.13
CA ARG A 44 3.91 -11.57 6.73
C ARG A 44 5.22 -11.18 7.43
N LEU A 45 5.69 -9.95 7.26
CA LEU A 45 6.86 -9.43 7.97
C LEU A 45 6.48 -9.13 9.44
N GLY A 46 7.46 -9.20 10.35
CA GLY A 46 7.24 -8.88 11.77
C GLY A 46 6.22 -9.81 12.45
N ASN A 47 5.13 -9.23 12.97
CA ASN A 47 4.02 -9.94 13.63
C ASN A 47 2.78 -10.04 12.71
N PRO A 48 2.59 -11.16 11.98
CA PRO A 48 1.52 -11.28 10.99
C PRO A 48 0.11 -11.20 11.57
N GLN A 49 -0.05 -11.46 12.87
CA GLN A 49 -1.36 -11.47 13.52
C GLN A 49 -1.91 -10.06 13.77
N GLY A 50 -1.03 -9.05 13.79
CA GLY A 50 -1.41 -7.65 13.96
C GLY A 50 -1.48 -6.85 12.66
N HIS A 51 -1.20 -7.47 11.51
CA HIS A 51 -1.05 -6.77 10.23
C HIS A 51 -2.28 -7.01 9.35
N PHE A 52 -2.94 -5.94 8.92
CA PHE A 52 -4.15 -6.00 8.11
C PHE A 52 -4.01 -5.12 6.87
N GLY A 53 -4.61 -5.56 5.77
CA GLY A 53 -4.62 -4.84 4.50
C GLY A 53 -6.01 -4.69 3.94
N TYR A 54 -6.32 -3.53 3.37
CA TYR A 54 -7.52 -3.29 2.59
C TYR A 54 -7.23 -2.35 1.43
N ALA A 55 -7.43 -2.84 0.19
CA ALA A 55 -6.98 -2.11 -1.00
C ALA A 55 -5.52 -1.66 -0.82
N ASP A 56 -5.23 -0.36 -0.89
CA ASP A 56 -3.93 0.26 -0.65
C ASP A 56 -3.64 0.64 0.82
N ASP A 57 -4.63 0.56 1.71
CA ASP A 57 -4.46 0.82 3.13
C ASP A 57 -3.82 -0.38 3.86
N THR A 58 -2.93 -0.06 4.80
CA THR A 58 -2.29 -1.02 5.71
C THR A 58 -2.52 -0.58 7.14
N ALA A 59 -2.90 -1.51 8.01
CA ALA A 59 -3.11 -1.27 9.43
C ALA A 59 -2.23 -2.21 10.27
N LEU A 60 -1.67 -1.63 11.33
CA LEU A 60 -0.86 -2.31 12.34
C LEU A 60 -1.59 -2.23 13.68
N LEU A 61 -1.77 -3.38 14.33
CA LEU A 61 -2.35 -3.47 15.66
C LEU A 61 -1.29 -3.88 16.67
N SER A 62 -1.03 -2.99 17.63
CA SER A 62 -0.18 -3.23 18.79
C SER A 62 -1.03 -3.12 20.05
N ILE A 63 -0.83 -4.04 21.00
CA ILE A 63 -1.58 -4.13 22.26
C ILE A 63 -0.58 -4.30 23.39
N GLY A 64 -0.55 -3.35 24.33
CA GLY A 64 0.25 -3.41 25.55
C GLY A 64 -0.55 -3.02 26.78
N ASP A 65 0.01 -3.26 27.96
CA ASP A 65 -0.64 -2.99 29.25
C ASP A 65 -0.62 -1.48 29.60
N THR A 66 0.28 -0.73 28.96
CA THR A 66 0.41 0.72 29.11
C THR A 66 0.47 1.43 27.76
N VAL A 67 0.21 2.74 27.77
CA VAL A 67 0.33 3.59 26.57
C VAL A 67 1.78 3.63 26.07
N ASP A 68 2.76 3.74 26.98
CA ASP A 68 4.18 3.80 26.61
C ASP A 68 4.64 2.50 25.94
N GLU A 69 4.24 1.35 26.48
CA GLU A 69 4.52 0.04 25.91
C GLU A 69 3.86 -0.12 24.54
N THR A 70 2.56 0.20 24.44
CA THR A 70 1.81 0.11 23.17
C THR A 70 2.44 1.00 22.10
N THR A 71 2.87 2.20 22.47
CA THR A 71 3.53 3.16 21.56
C THR A 71 4.89 2.64 21.11
N ALA A 72 5.69 2.08 22.02
CA ALA A 72 6.99 1.49 21.68
C ALA A 72 6.84 0.32 20.71
N MET A 73 5.86 -0.56 20.94
CA MET A 73 5.57 -1.68 20.04
C MET A 73 5.09 -1.21 18.67
N ALA A 74 4.16 -0.24 18.61
CA ALA A 74 3.66 0.29 17.36
C ALA A 74 4.79 0.93 16.52
N SER A 75 5.70 1.69 17.14
CA SER A 75 6.88 2.24 16.47
C SER A 75 7.80 1.13 15.94
N SER A 76 8.07 0.09 16.75
CA SER A 76 8.90 -1.05 16.31
C SER A 76 8.28 -1.81 15.14
N SER A 77 6.95 -2.00 15.12
CA SER A 77 6.27 -2.67 14.01
C SER A 77 6.35 -1.89 12.70
N VAL A 78 6.43 -0.56 12.74
CA VAL A 78 6.67 0.28 11.56
C VAL A 78 8.10 0.13 11.06
N ASP A 79 9.09 0.03 11.96
CA ASP A 79 10.50 -0.14 11.60
C ASP A 79 10.81 -1.54 11.00
N GLU A 80 9.98 -2.54 11.29
CA GLU A 80 10.11 -3.92 10.82
C GLU A 80 9.39 -4.21 9.49
N MET A 81 8.54 -3.29 9.00
CA MET A 81 7.87 -3.37 7.69
C MET A 81 8.79 -2.92 6.55
#